data_AF-A0A382XMJ4-F1
#
_entry.id   AF-A0A382XMJ4-F1
#
_cell.length_a   1.000
_cell.length_b   1.000
_cell.length_c   1.000
_cell.angle_alpha   90.00
_cell.angle_beta   90.00
_cell.angle_gamma   90.00
#
_symmetry.space_group_name_H-M   'P 1'
#
loop_
_entity.id
_entity.type
_entity.pdbx_description
1 polymer ?
#
loop_
_entity_poly.entity_id
_entity_poly.type
_entity_poly.pdbx_seq_one_letter_code
_entity_poly.pdbx_strand_id
1 'polypeptide(L)'
;MENLRRERYVGAVSKLAESVFDFHDKFQVPELDTIYDSDNKELVLETLRRRLSFLMEEVGEHSRALNRIELPNAVEEIVDVAYVALGTILVLGEEGDNACHDVSSKNNSKEAGDYVVNPISGKLVRRGKTQ
;
A
#
# COMPACT_ATOMS: atom_id res chain seq x y z
N MET A 1 23.22 -4.94 13.91
CA MET A 1 22.80 -5.73 12.72
C MET A 1 21.33 -5.46 12.36
N GLU A 2 20.42 -5.31 13.33
CA GLU A 2 19.02 -4.90 13.08
C GLU A 2 18.88 -3.55 12.37
N ASN A 3 19.66 -2.54 12.77
CA ASN A 3 19.63 -1.21 12.13
C ASN A 3 19.90 -1.26 10.62
N LEU A 4 20.87 -2.10 10.18
CA LEU A 4 21.21 -2.26 8.76
C LEU A 4 20.07 -2.91 7.93
N ARG A 5 19.31 -3.85 8.52
CA ARG A 5 18.15 -4.46 7.83
C ARG A 5 17.02 -3.45 7.70
N ARG A 6 16.75 -2.69 8.78
CA ARG A 6 15.73 -1.63 8.77
C ARG A 6 16.06 -0.57 7.72
N GLU A 7 17.28 -0.04 7.74
CA GLU A 7 17.75 0.96 6.77
C GLU A 7 17.62 0.47 5.34
N ARG A 8 18.05 -0.77 5.06
CA ARG A 8 17.91 -1.35 3.72
C ARG A 8 16.45 -1.46 3.28
N TYR A 9 15.56 -1.91 4.16
CA TYR A 9 14.14 -2.06 3.84
C TYR A 9 13.47 -0.70 3.61
N VAL A 10 13.65 0.25 4.53
CA VAL A 10 13.12 1.60 4.41
C VAL A 10 13.64 2.26 3.13
N GLY A 11 14.95 2.19 2.88
CA GLY A 11 15.54 2.76 1.67
C GLY A 11 15.03 2.12 0.37
N ALA A 12 14.73 0.82 0.36
CA ALA A 12 14.15 0.17 -0.81
C ALA A 12 12.71 0.64 -1.08
N VAL A 13 11.87 0.72 -0.04
CA VAL A 13 10.48 1.19 -0.17
C VAL A 13 10.42 2.68 -0.51
N SER A 14 11.30 3.50 0.07
CA SER A 14 11.42 4.93 -0.28
C SER A 14 11.77 5.12 -1.75
N LYS A 15 12.73 4.36 -2.30
CA LYS A 15 13.05 4.41 -3.73
C LYS A 15 11.91 3.97 -4.63
N LEU A 16 11.10 3.00 -4.18
CA LEU A 16 9.89 2.59 -4.90
C LEU A 16 8.88 3.74 -4.96
N ALA A 17 8.65 4.41 -3.82
CA ALA A 17 7.75 5.57 -3.74
C ALA A 17 8.25 6.76 -4.59
N GLU A 18 9.55 7.06 -4.57
CA GLU A 18 10.18 8.04 -5.47
C GLU A 18 9.93 7.69 -6.94
N SER A 19 10.12 6.42 -7.31
CA SER A 19 9.86 5.95 -8.68
C SER A 19 8.39 6.05 -9.09
N VAL A 20 7.45 5.90 -8.16
CA VAL A 20 6.01 6.13 -8.40
C VAL A 20 5.75 7.61 -8.68
N PHE A 21 6.32 8.49 -7.86
CA PHE A 21 6.19 9.94 -8.03
C PHE A 21 6.75 10.38 -9.39
N ASP A 22 7.98 9.97 -9.71
CA ASP A 22 8.62 10.28 -10.99
C ASP A 22 7.81 9.79 -12.19
N PHE A 23 7.15 8.63 -12.07
CA PHE A 23 6.27 8.12 -13.12
C PHE A 23 5.02 9.00 -13.27
N HIS A 24 4.37 9.34 -12.18
CA HIS A 24 3.18 10.19 -12.19
C HIS A 24 3.49 11.58 -12.74
N ASP A 25 4.61 12.19 -12.34
CA ASP A 25 5.08 13.47 -12.90
C ASP A 25 5.41 13.35 -14.39
N LYS A 26 6.19 12.33 -14.78
CA LYS A 26 6.54 12.10 -16.20
C LYS A 26 5.32 11.98 -17.11
N PHE A 27 4.26 11.31 -16.64
CA PHE A 27 3.05 11.06 -17.42
C PHE A 27 1.90 12.02 -17.08
N GLN A 28 2.13 13.02 -16.21
CA GLN A 28 1.16 14.03 -15.80
C GLN A 28 -0.15 13.42 -15.30
N VAL A 29 -0.04 12.39 -14.44
CA VAL A 29 -1.20 11.76 -13.81
C VAL A 29 -1.80 12.74 -12.81
N PRO A 30 -3.09 13.12 -12.94
CA PRO A 30 -3.68 14.15 -12.10
C PRO A 30 -3.91 13.66 -10.67
N GLU A 31 -3.60 14.53 -9.71
CA GLU A 31 -3.92 14.37 -8.29
C GLU A 31 -5.28 15.00 -7.96
N LEU A 32 -5.91 14.54 -6.87
CA LEU A 32 -7.24 14.96 -6.45
C LEU A 32 -7.23 16.16 -5.48
N ASP A 33 -6.08 16.79 -5.23
CA ASP A 33 -5.89 17.89 -4.25
C ASP A 33 -6.87 19.06 -4.37
N THR A 34 -7.46 19.26 -5.54
CA THR A 34 -8.38 20.37 -5.82
C THR A 34 -9.87 20.02 -5.63
N ILE A 35 -10.18 18.79 -5.21
CA ILE A 35 -11.55 18.24 -5.28
C ILE A 35 -12.25 18.23 -3.91
N TYR A 36 -11.54 18.54 -2.83
CA TYR A 36 -12.11 18.60 -1.47
C TYR A 36 -12.87 19.89 -1.15
N ASP A 37 -13.60 20.42 -2.14
CA ASP A 37 -14.87 21.05 -1.79
C ASP A 37 -15.88 19.93 -1.55
N SER A 38 -16.66 20.00 -0.48
CA SER A 38 -17.50 18.91 0.05
C SER A 38 -18.53 18.31 -0.93
N ASP A 39 -18.63 18.88 -2.13
CA ASP A 39 -19.55 18.58 -3.21
C ASP A 39 -19.10 17.46 -4.16
N ASN A 40 -17.84 16.98 -4.12
CA ASN A 40 -17.34 16.06 -5.16
C ASN A 40 -16.85 14.68 -4.68
N LYS A 41 -17.53 14.13 -3.67
CA LYS A 41 -17.30 12.76 -3.16
C LYS A 41 -17.45 11.68 -4.24
N GLU A 42 -18.35 11.89 -5.21
CA GLU A 42 -18.58 10.90 -6.26
C GLU A 42 -17.35 10.76 -7.18
N LEU A 43 -16.66 11.86 -7.52
CA LEU A 43 -15.45 11.80 -8.34
C LEU A 43 -14.30 11.09 -7.63
N VAL A 44 -14.14 11.30 -6.31
CA VAL A 44 -13.13 10.59 -5.52
C VAL A 44 -13.44 9.09 -5.51
N LEU A 45 -14.69 8.71 -5.25
CA LEU A 45 -15.12 7.31 -5.27
C LEU A 45 -14.97 6.68 -6.66
N GLU A 46 -15.30 7.41 -7.73
CA GLU A 46 -15.10 6.96 -9.10
C GLU A 46 -13.61 6.75 -9.41
N THR A 47 -12.75 7.67 -8.99
CA THR A 47 -11.29 7.55 -9.16
C THR A 47 -10.78 6.31 -8.42
N LEU A 48 -11.19 6.11 -7.17
CA LEU A 48 -10.81 4.91 -6.40
C LEU A 48 -11.33 3.62 -7.05
N ARG A 49 -12.54 3.62 -7.61
CA ARG A 49 -13.08 2.46 -8.36
C ARG A 49 -12.26 2.16 -9.61
N ARG A 50 -11.79 3.17 -10.34
CA ARG A 50 -10.89 2.99 -11.49
C ARG A 50 -9.52 2.47 -11.04
N ARG A 51 -8.95 3.02 -9.97
CA ARG A 51 -7.67 2.54 -9.41
C ARG A 51 -7.77 1.12 -8.86
N LEU A 52 -8.94 0.72 -8.35
CA LEU A 52 -9.20 -0.65 -7.89
C LEU A 52 -9.02 -1.68 -9.01
N SER A 53 -9.36 -1.37 -10.27
CA SER A 53 -9.13 -2.33 -11.35
C SER A 53 -7.65 -2.61 -11.58
N PHE A 54 -6.79 -1.59 -11.49
CA PHE A 54 -5.34 -1.77 -11.57
C PHE A 54 -4.82 -2.62 -10.41
N LEU A 55 -5.28 -2.35 -9.18
CA LEU A 55 -4.92 -3.19 -8.02
C LEU A 55 -5.35 -4.65 -8.20
N MET A 56 -6.54 -4.89 -8.75
CA MET A 56 -7.03 -6.23 -9.02
C MET A 56 -6.23 -6.95 -10.10
N GLU A 57 -5.71 -6.22 -11.08
CA GLU A 57 -4.83 -6.74 -12.13
C GLU A 57 -3.54 -7.30 -11.51
N GLU A 58 -2.79 -6.47 -10.76
CA GLU A 58 -1.54 -6.87 -10.12
C GLU A 58 -1.72 -8.03 -9.12
N VAL A 59 -2.80 -7.98 -8.32
CA VAL A 59 -3.13 -9.08 -7.40
C VAL A 59 -3.42 -10.38 -8.19
N GLY A 60 -4.05 -10.25 -9.35
CA GLY A 60 -4.31 -11.37 -10.25
C GLY A 60 -3.03 -11.94 -10.86
N GLU A 61 -2.08 -11.09 -11.27
CA GLU A 61 -0.76 -11.48 -11.76
C GLU A 61 0.04 -12.23 -10.67
N HIS A 62 0.10 -11.67 -9.46
CA HIS A 62 0.74 -12.29 -8.31
C HIS A 62 0.14 -13.68 -7.99
N SER A 63 -1.20 -13.77 -7.97
CA SER A 63 -1.91 -15.03 -7.77
C SER A 63 -1.57 -16.06 -8.86
N ARG A 64 -1.48 -15.64 -10.13
CA ARG A 64 -1.05 -16.52 -11.24
C ARG A 64 0.38 -17.03 -11.03
N ALA A 65 1.33 -16.15 -10.69
CA ALA A 65 2.72 -16.53 -10.46
C ALA A 65 2.86 -17.56 -9.32
N LEU A 66 2.12 -17.36 -8.21
CA LEU A 66 2.06 -18.31 -7.11
C LEU A 66 1.52 -19.68 -7.56
N ASN A 67 0.41 -19.70 -8.31
CA ASN A 67 -0.19 -20.93 -8.81
C ASN A 67 0.71 -21.69 -9.79
N ARG A 68 1.61 -20.99 -10.48
CA ARG A 68 2.60 -21.56 -11.39
C ARG A 68 3.93 -21.90 -10.73
N ILE A 69 4.09 -21.63 -9.43
CA ILE A 69 5.33 -21.86 -8.67
C ILE A 69 6.50 -21.04 -9.25
N GLU A 70 6.20 -19.87 -9.81
CA GLU A 70 7.18 -18.97 -10.41
C GLU A 70 7.68 -17.99 -9.33
N LEU A 71 8.58 -18.47 -8.44
CA LEU A 71 9.02 -17.69 -7.28
C LEU A 71 9.59 -16.29 -7.63
N PRO A 72 10.48 -16.12 -8.64
CA PRO A 72 10.98 -14.79 -8.99
C PRO A 72 9.85 -13.85 -9.41
N ASN A 73 8.96 -14.31 -10.30
CA ASN A 73 7.80 -13.53 -10.75
C ASN A 73 6.90 -13.20 -9.55
N ALA A 74 6.57 -14.16 -8.69
CA ALA A 74 5.72 -13.91 -7.53
C ALA A 74 6.30 -12.83 -6.58
N VAL A 75 7.63 -12.70 -6.49
CA VAL A 75 8.30 -11.65 -5.72
C VAL A 75 8.23 -10.29 -6.41
N GLU A 76 8.30 -10.24 -7.74
CA GLU A 76 8.16 -9.00 -8.52
C GLU A 76 6.70 -8.50 -8.48
N GLU A 77 5.74 -9.38 -8.76
CA GLU A 77 4.31 -9.05 -8.83
C GLU A 77 3.75 -8.50 -7.51
N ILE A 78 4.26 -8.94 -6.34
CA ILE A 78 3.84 -8.36 -5.06
C ILE A 78 4.39 -6.94 -4.85
N VAL A 79 5.52 -6.61 -5.49
CA VAL A 79 6.05 -5.24 -5.53
C VAL A 79 5.23 -4.39 -6.49
N ASP A 80 4.72 -4.93 -7.60
CA ASP A 80 3.84 -4.22 -8.52
C ASP A 80 2.49 -3.87 -7.86
N VAL A 81 1.94 -4.78 -7.05
CA VAL A 81 0.79 -4.46 -6.17
C VAL A 81 1.10 -3.25 -5.27
N ALA A 82 2.29 -3.20 -4.68
CA ALA A 82 2.71 -2.07 -3.85
C ALA A 82 2.88 -0.79 -4.68
N TYR A 83 3.43 -0.88 -5.89
CA TYR A 83 3.61 0.25 -6.81
C TYR A 83 2.27 0.91 -7.16
N VAL A 84 1.26 0.10 -7.51
CA VAL A 84 -0.09 0.60 -7.82
C VAL A 84 -0.79 1.15 -6.57
N ALA A 85 -0.59 0.53 -5.40
CA ALA A 85 -1.14 1.03 -4.14
C ALA A 85 -0.55 2.39 -3.77
N LEU A 86 0.77 2.55 -3.85
CA LEU A 86 1.47 3.82 -3.63
C LEU A 86 1.02 4.89 -4.64
N GLY A 87 0.90 4.55 -5.93
CA GLY A 87 0.39 5.50 -6.92
C GLY A 87 -1.07 5.89 -6.68
N THR A 88 -1.85 5.00 -6.07
CA THR A 88 -3.24 5.32 -5.68
C THR A 88 -3.27 6.29 -4.50
N ILE A 89 -2.37 6.12 -3.53
CA ILE A 89 -2.19 7.07 -2.42
C ILE A 89 -1.76 8.43 -2.97
N LEU A 90 -0.78 8.46 -3.88
CA LEU A 90 -0.29 9.70 -4.49
C LEU A 90 -1.41 10.46 -5.23
N VAL A 91 -2.28 9.77 -5.95
CA VAL A 91 -3.44 10.39 -6.62
C VAL A 91 -4.39 11.06 -5.63
N LEU A 92 -4.47 10.59 -4.38
CA LEU A 92 -5.29 11.24 -3.34
C LEU A 92 -4.65 12.53 -2.78
N GLY A 93 -3.38 12.80 -3.11
CA GLY A 93 -2.65 13.98 -2.68
C GLY A 93 -2.60 14.12 -1.14
N GLU A 94 -2.89 15.30 -0.60
CA GLU A 94 -2.75 15.60 0.83
C GLU A 94 -3.54 14.62 1.73
N GLU A 95 -4.71 14.16 1.27
CA GLU A 95 -5.51 13.20 2.03
C GLU A 95 -4.90 11.79 2.03
N GLY A 96 -4.20 11.43 0.95
CA GLY A 96 -3.39 10.22 0.88
C GLY A 96 -2.23 10.27 1.89
N ASP A 97 -1.55 11.42 1.97
CA ASP A 97 -0.45 11.66 2.91
C ASP A 97 -0.93 11.61 4.36
N ASN A 98 -2.03 12.30 4.66
CA ASN A 98 -2.67 12.29 5.97
C ASN A 98 -3.08 10.87 6.37
N ALA A 99 -3.68 10.11 5.46
CA ALA A 99 -4.04 8.71 5.72
C ALA A 99 -2.82 7.82 6.01
N CYS A 100 -1.69 8.05 5.33
CA CYS A 100 -0.43 7.34 5.63
C CYS A 100 0.05 7.65 7.06
N HIS A 101 0.00 8.92 7.47
CA HIS A 101 0.34 9.32 8.82
C HIS A 101 -0.59 8.67 9.86
N ASP A 102 -1.90 8.74 9.66
CA ASP A 102 -2.89 8.19 10.58
C ASP A 102 -2.77 6.67 10.74
N VAL A 103 -2.64 5.94 9.62
CA VAL A 103 -2.51 4.49 9.64
C VAL A 103 -1.21 4.07 10.31
N SER A 104 -0.10 4.75 10.03
CA SER A 104 1.20 4.43 10.65
C SER A 104 1.21 4.74 12.14
N SER A 105 0.75 5.93 12.56
CA SER A 105 0.61 6.32 13.97
C SER A 105 -0.29 5.36 14.76
N LYS A 106 -1.43 4.97 14.19
CA LYS A 106 -2.35 3.99 14.79
C LYS A 106 -1.73 2.59 14.93
N ASN A 107 -0.88 2.16 13.99
CA ASN A 107 -0.23 0.86 14.09
C ASN A 107 0.97 0.88 15.04
N ASN A 108 1.75 1.97 15.05
CA ASN A 108 2.92 2.14 15.91
C ASN A 108 2.56 2.30 17.39
N SER A 109 1.35 2.77 17.70
CA SER A 109 0.82 2.84 19.07
C SER A 109 0.30 1.51 19.62
N LYS A 110 0.35 0.42 18.85
CA LYS A 110 -0.02 -0.92 19.34
C LYS A 110 1.08 -1.50 20.21
N GLU A 111 0.76 -1.79 21.46
CA GLU A 111 1.69 -2.41 22.41
C GLU A 111 1.79 -3.93 22.20
N ALA A 112 3.00 -4.48 22.29
CA ALA A 112 3.25 -5.91 22.08
C ALA A 112 2.48 -6.84 23.06
N GLY A 113 2.11 -6.32 24.23
CA GLY A 113 1.32 -7.05 25.23
C GLY A 113 -0.13 -7.32 24.81
N ASP A 114 -0.69 -6.50 23.93
CA ASP A 114 -2.10 -6.55 23.54
C ASP A 114 -2.37 -7.52 22.38
N TYR A 115 -1.33 -8.03 21.74
CA TYR A 115 -1.44 -8.79 20.51
C TYR A 115 -0.63 -10.10 20.55
N VAL A 116 -1.04 -11.06 19.72
CA VAL A 116 -0.29 -12.29 19.42
C VAL A 116 -0.25 -12.48 17.92
N VAL A 117 0.86 -13.02 17.40
CA VAL A 117 0.95 -13.42 16.00
C VAL A 117 0.26 -14.78 15.86
N ASN A 118 -0.74 -14.87 14.99
CA ASN A 118 -1.34 -16.15 14.63
C ASN A 118 -0.27 -17.00 13.91
N PRO A 119 0.08 -18.20 14.41
CA PRO A 119 1.20 -18.97 13.88
C PRO A 119 0.93 -19.58 12.49
N ILE A 120 -0.34 -19.64 12.06
CA ILE A 120 -0.74 -20.22 10.78
C ILE A 120 -0.77 -19.15 9.69
N SER A 121 -1.39 -18.00 9.97
CA SER A 121 -1.55 -16.92 8.99
C SER A 121 -0.48 -15.84 9.06
N GLY A 122 0.34 -15.81 10.13
CA GLY A 122 1.27 -14.71 10.40
C GLY A 122 0.59 -13.39 10.81
N LYS A 123 -0.76 -13.36 10.90
CA LYS A 123 -1.52 -12.15 11.22
C LYS A 123 -1.42 -11.78 12.69
N LEU A 124 -1.20 -10.50 12.98
CA LEU A 124 -1.28 -9.96 14.34
C LEU A 124 -2.75 -9.86 14.79
N VAL A 125 -3.13 -10.56 15.86
CA VAL A 125 -4.49 -10.58 16.43
C VAL A 125 -4.49 -10.10 17.87
N ARG A 126 -5.52 -9.35 18.30
CA ARG A 126 -5.61 -8.82 19.66
C ARG A 126 -5.92 -9.95 20.64
N ARG A 127 -5.21 -10.03 21.78
CA ARG A 127 -5.50 -10.99 22.85
C ARG A 127 -6.94 -10.82 23.33
N GLY A 128 -7.65 -11.92 23.53
CA GLY A 128 -9.02 -11.93 24.10
C GLY A 128 -10.16 -11.61 23.13
N LYS A 129 -9.88 -11.34 21.84
CA LYS A 129 -10.91 -11.43 20.79
C LYS A 129 -10.79 -12.79 20.11
N THR A 130 -11.54 -13.77 20.60
CA THR A 130 -11.87 -14.98 19.85
C THR A 130 -12.52 -14.56 18.53
N GLN A 131 -12.00 -15.06 17.41
CA GLN A 131 -12.82 -15.22 16.20
C GLN A 131 -13.68 -16.47 16.39
#